data_AF-A0AAN7B7D0-F1
#
_entry.id   AF-A0AAN7B7D0-F1
#
_cell.length_a   1.000
_cell.length_b   1.000
_cell.length_c   1.000
_cell.angle_alpha   90.00
_cell.angle_beta   90.00
_cell.angle_gamma   90.00
#
_symmetry.space_group_name_H-M   'P 1'
#
loop_
_entity.id
_entity.type
_entity.pdbx_description
1 polymer ?
#
loop_
_entity_poly.entity_id
_entity_poly.type
_entity_poly.pdbx_seq_one_letter_code
_entity_poly.pdbx_strand_id
1 'polypeptide(L)'
;MRPNNDTIITRLQEHAGEWITDIPQFKGFILCAHYFSLPNHAGGLARPAEQFVTQDGEVITFEDVPVSKLVESVERQIEKRVPDHLRTEIYNKVLAGVPHKRVPKWDLGGKESIYAEPLTPFSIPRDDTISNQDLLDALAPAAEITLGNAESIGITVAWWDASSKAKFSAMMSFGSGVRGGRLGDNHRHTVSDVPRNYFRDRLMDYIAEHLDGQEELKQAARKAICPDLTDGEIKEYSRLIAEDRKQMDEKAAAGVSGERPPLTREERARRIMKNDSEIRTLAQAMKIVLINEAIRSIDDSIDCQTPKPMGIRRRPGTKVAGSVVLPHYARTRNEDIVPDDEVDRDCDQVRAMVKKFVTWGSWDIDSFRIALAHNMTRDRFLTFLNKRGSDAPQKMSAAYLLSWEFFNRRQKLGLSM
;
A
#
# COMPACT_ATOMS: atom_id res chain seq x y z
N MET A 1 12.42 8.05 -38.72
CA MET A 1 12.56 9.08 -37.67
C MET A 1 12.09 8.50 -36.36
N ARG A 2 12.89 8.62 -35.28
CA ARG A 2 12.35 8.32 -33.93
C ARG A 2 11.36 9.44 -33.60
N PRO A 3 10.13 9.12 -33.12
CA PRO A 3 9.18 10.17 -32.75
C PRO A 3 9.77 11.01 -31.61
N ASN A 4 9.69 12.34 -31.77
CA ASN A 4 10.07 13.31 -30.74
C ASN A 4 8.99 13.32 -29.63
N ASN A 5 9.35 13.64 -28.39
CA ASN A 5 8.44 13.79 -27.26
C ASN A 5 7.26 14.72 -27.60
N ASP A 6 7.50 15.77 -28.38
CA ASP A 6 6.48 16.70 -28.86
C ASP A 6 5.45 16.06 -29.80
N THR A 7 5.86 15.07 -30.59
CA THR A 7 4.92 14.34 -31.46
C THR A 7 3.91 13.55 -30.64
N ILE A 8 4.32 12.98 -29.51
CA ILE A 8 3.43 12.23 -28.61
C ILE A 8 2.43 13.18 -27.94
N ILE A 9 2.90 14.35 -27.48
CA ILE A 9 2.03 15.36 -26.88
C ILE A 9 1.03 15.91 -27.89
N THR A 10 1.47 16.23 -29.10
CA THR A 10 0.60 16.74 -30.18
C THR A 10 -0.53 15.75 -30.48
N ARG A 11 -0.20 14.48 -30.66
CA ARG A 11 -1.21 13.44 -30.90
C ARG A 11 -2.13 13.19 -29.71
N LEU A 12 -1.62 13.32 -28.49
CA LEU A 12 -2.46 13.25 -27.30
C LEU A 12 -3.54 14.33 -27.33
N GLN A 13 -3.21 15.54 -27.76
CA GLN A 13 -4.20 16.61 -27.91
C GLN A 13 -5.17 16.35 -29.07
N GLU A 14 -4.66 15.91 -30.22
CA GLU A 14 -5.47 15.62 -31.40
C GLU A 14 -6.50 14.52 -31.15
N HIS A 15 -6.16 13.52 -30.33
CA HIS A 15 -6.97 12.30 -30.18
C HIS A 15 -7.68 12.17 -28.84
N ALA A 16 -7.18 12.77 -27.76
CA ALA A 16 -7.81 12.71 -26.44
C ALA A 16 -8.58 13.99 -26.06
N GLY A 17 -8.75 14.94 -26.98
CA GLY A 17 -9.56 16.15 -26.80
C GLY A 17 -8.88 17.31 -26.05
N GLU A 18 -9.49 18.49 -26.08
CA GLU A 18 -8.96 19.78 -25.56
C GLU A 18 -8.81 19.87 -24.02
N TRP A 19 -8.93 18.77 -23.28
CA TRP A 19 -8.91 18.79 -21.80
C TRP A 19 -7.52 18.99 -21.19
N ILE A 20 -6.47 18.94 -22.02
CA ILE A 20 -5.13 19.43 -21.69
C ILE A 20 -5.15 20.93 -22.00
N THR A 21 -5.83 21.69 -21.14
CA THR A 21 -6.01 23.14 -21.30
C THR A 21 -4.70 23.91 -21.13
N ASP A 22 -3.67 23.27 -20.58
CA ASP A 22 -2.33 23.85 -20.37
C ASP A 22 -1.24 22.80 -20.66
N ILE A 23 -0.89 22.66 -21.94
CA ILE A 23 0.23 21.79 -22.38
C ILE A 23 1.53 22.19 -21.69
N PRO A 24 1.90 23.48 -21.60
CA PRO A 24 3.11 23.89 -20.88
C PRO A 24 3.15 23.35 -19.45
N GLN A 25 2.05 23.46 -18.72
CA GLN A 25 1.94 22.93 -17.36
C GLN A 25 2.03 21.40 -17.33
N PHE A 26 1.38 20.71 -18.27
CA PHE A 26 1.46 19.25 -18.37
C PHE A 26 2.89 18.75 -18.66
N LYS A 27 3.57 19.35 -19.65
CA LYS A 27 4.98 19.12 -19.95
C LYS A 27 5.85 19.39 -18.72
N GLY A 28 5.60 20.51 -18.03
CA GLY A 28 6.32 20.90 -16.83
C GLY A 28 6.16 19.91 -15.67
N PHE A 29 4.98 19.29 -15.49
CA PHE A 29 4.80 18.24 -14.49
C PHE A 29 5.57 16.96 -14.82
N ILE A 30 5.59 16.54 -16.09
CA ILE A 30 6.35 15.36 -16.54
C ILE A 30 7.84 15.61 -16.38
N LEU A 31 8.31 16.78 -16.81
CA LEU A 31 9.70 17.20 -16.67
C LEU A 31 10.10 17.26 -15.18
N CYS A 32 9.29 17.88 -14.33
CA CYS A 32 9.50 17.93 -12.89
C CYS A 32 9.64 16.52 -12.30
N ALA A 33 8.71 15.61 -12.61
CA ALA A 33 8.77 14.22 -12.13
C ALA A 33 10.03 13.47 -12.63
N HIS A 34 10.50 13.77 -13.84
CA HIS A 34 11.76 13.23 -14.35
C HIS A 34 12.98 13.82 -13.62
N TYR A 35 13.06 15.13 -13.49
CA TYR A 35 14.16 15.82 -12.81
C TYR A 35 14.34 15.33 -11.37
N PHE A 36 13.27 15.24 -10.58
CA PHE A 36 13.35 14.74 -9.20
C PHE A 36 13.65 13.24 -9.09
N SER A 37 13.66 12.51 -10.20
CA SER A 37 14.13 11.12 -10.23
C SER A 37 15.61 10.97 -10.57
N LEU A 38 16.28 12.06 -10.97
CA LEU A 38 17.71 12.05 -11.28
C LEU A 38 18.54 12.10 -9.99
N PRO A 39 19.63 11.33 -9.88
CA PRO A 39 20.46 11.28 -8.67
C PRO A 39 21.20 12.60 -8.39
N ASN A 40 21.42 13.44 -9.40
CA ASN A 40 22.13 14.71 -9.31
C ASN A 40 21.20 15.94 -9.33
N HIS A 41 19.91 15.79 -8.99
CA HIS A 41 19.01 16.93 -8.92
C HIS A 41 19.48 17.95 -7.86
N ALA A 42 19.35 19.24 -8.11
CA ALA A 42 19.68 20.30 -7.14
C ALA A 42 18.62 20.49 -6.03
N GLY A 43 17.55 19.67 -6.03
CA GLY A 43 16.44 19.77 -5.09
C GLY A 43 15.49 20.91 -5.45
N GLY A 44 14.72 21.38 -4.48
CA GLY A 44 13.76 22.48 -4.64
C GLY A 44 12.30 22.05 -4.52
N LEU A 45 11.40 22.97 -4.88
CA LEU A 45 9.95 22.73 -4.82
C LEU A 45 9.47 22.08 -6.13
N ALA A 46 8.73 20.98 -6.01
CA ALA A 46 8.13 20.31 -7.16
C ALA A 46 7.00 21.15 -7.77
N ARG A 47 7.37 22.00 -8.74
CA ARG A 47 6.45 22.82 -9.54
C ARG A 47 6.73 22.63 -11.03
N PRO A 48 5.71 22.73 -11.89
CA PRO A 48 5.92 22.75 -13.33
C PRO A 48 6.87 23.88 -13.73
N ALA A 49 7.85 23.57 -14.57
CA ALA A 49 8.78 24.52 -15.16
C ALA A 49 9.16 24.05 -16.57
N GLU A 50 9.66 24.96 -17.39
CA GLU A 50 10.15 24.64 -18.75
C GLU A 50 11.53 23.97 -18.73
N GLN A 51 12.31 24.22 -17.68
CA GLN A 51 13.66 23.68 -17.50
C GLN A 51 14.02 23.54 -16.02
N PHE A 52 14.92 22.61 -15.72
CA PHE A 52 15.58 22.48 -14.41
C PHE A 52 17.09 22.46 -14.58
N VAL A 53 17.83 22.85 -13.54
CA VAL A 53 19.30 22.81 -13.53
C VAL A 53 19.77 21.80 -12.49
N THR A 54 20.62 20.86 -12.87
CA THR A 54 21.20 19.85 -11.96
C THR A 54 22.28 20.45 -11.08
N GLN A 55 22.76 19.69 -10.08
CA GLN A 55 23.89 20.12 -9.23
C GLN A 55 25.17 20.37 -10.03
N ASP A 56 25.32 19.66 -11.16
CA ASP A 56 26.48 19.76 -12.05
C ASP A 56 26.36 20.93 -13.04
N GLY A 57 25.26 21.70 -13.00
CA GLY A 57 25.00 22.82 -13.89
C GLY A 57 24.39 22.45 -15.24
N GLU A 58 23.99 21.18 -15.44
CA GLU A 58 23.32 20.73 -16.65
C GLU A 58 21.87 21.20 -16.69
N VAL A 59 21.42 21.69 -17.84
CA VAL A 59 20.03 22.13 -18.05
C VAL A 59 19.24 20.95 -18.62
N ILE A 60 18.21 20.53 -17.89
CA ILE A 60 17.29 19.46 -18.27
C ILE A 60 15.97 20.07 -18.72
N THR A 61 15.51 19.66 -19.90
CA THR A 61 14.30 20.12 -20.57
C THR A 61 13.35 18.95 -20.84
N PHE A 62 12.16 19.24 -21.37
CA PHE A 62 11.19 18.22 -21.73
C PHE A 62 11.71 17.23 -22.80
N GLU A 63 12.65 17.65 -23.65
CA GLU A 63 13.27 16.78 -24.66
C GLU A 63 14.14 15.69 -24.03
N ASP A 64 14.71 15.96 -22.86
CA ASP A 64 15.57 15.02 -22.12
C ASP A 64 14.77 13.94 -21.38
N VAL A 65 13.44 14.09 -21.29
CA VAL A 65 12.58 13.10 -20.64
C VAL A 65 12.60 11.79 -21.44
N PRO A 66 12.92 10.64 -20.81
CA PRO A 66 12.86 9.35 -21.47
C PRO A 66 11.44 9.06 -21.97
N VAL A 67 11.34 8.64 -23.24
CA VAL A 67 10.06 8.29 -23.89
C VAL A 67 9.24 7.31 -23.05
N SER A 68 9.88 6.39 -22.32
CA SER A 68 9.19 5.46 -21.42
C SER A 68 8.42 6.16 -20.29
N LYS A 69 8.99 7.21 -19.69
CA LYS A 69 8.32 8.02 -18.64
C LYS A 69 7.20 8.88 -19.22
N LEU A 70 7.39 9.38 -20.43
CA LEU A 70 6.36 10.10 -21.17
C LEU A 70 5.17 9.19 -21.47
N VAL A 71 5.41 7.99 -22.00
CA VAL A 71 4.38 6.96 -22.26
C VAL A 71 3.59 6.63 -21.00
N GLU A 72 4.24 6.42 -19.85
CA GLU A 72 3.55 6.18 -18.56
C GLU A 72 2.63 7.34 -18.14
N SER A 73 3.06 8.57 -18.39
CA SER A 73 2.30 9.77 -18.05
C SER A 73 1.11 9.95 -18.98
N VAL A 74 1.30 9.69 -20.28
CA VAL A 74 0.26 9.68 -21.32
C VAL A 74 -0.79 8.61 -21.01
N GLU A 75 -0.35 7.38 -20.73
CA GLU A 75 -1.18 6.25 -20.32
C GLU A 75 -2.10 6.66 -19.16
N ARG A 76 -1.53 7.24 -18.10
CA ARG A 76 -2.30 7.72 -16.93
C ARG A 76 -3.33 8.79 -17.27
N GLN A 77 -3.06 9.68 -18.23
CA GLN A 77 -4.04 10.71 -18.63
C GLN A 77 -5.19 10.13 -19.44
N ILE A 78 -4.88 9.24 -20.38
CA ILE A 78 -5.90 8.51 -21.16
C ILE A 78 -6.81 7.74 -20.18
N GLU A 79 -6.22 6.99 -19.25
CA GLU A 79 -6.97 6.23 -18.25
C GLU A 79 -7.93 7.11 -17.43
N LYS A 80 -7.48 8.30 -16.99
CA LYS A 80 -8.27 9.19 -16.13
C LYS A 80 -9.41 9.91 -16.85
N ARG A 81 -9.27 10.19 -18.14
CA ARG A 81 -10.12 11.17 -18.83
C ARG A 81 -10.87 10.62 -20.03
N VAL A 82 -10.39 9.51 -20.60
CA VAL A 82 -11.03 8.86 -21.75
C VAL A 82 -11.98 7.77 -21.24
N PRO A 83 -13.21 7.69 -21.78
CA PRO A 83 -14.14 6.59 -21.52
C PRO A 83 -13.53 5.22 -21.83
N ASP A 84 -13.79 4.22 -20.98
CA ASP A 84 -13.16 2.89 -20.98
C ASP A 84 -13.09 2.25 -22.38
N HIS A 85 -14.20 2.25 -23.12
CA HIS A 85 -14.31 1.65 -24.45
C HIS A 85 -13.46 2.34 -25.54
N LEU A 86 -12.95 3.55 -25.31
CA LEU A 86 -12.14 4.32 -26.28
C LEU A 86 -10.64 4.34 -25.92
N ARG A 87 -10.26 3.91 -24.72
CA ARG A 87 -8.89 4.09 -24.19
C ARG A 87 -7.83 3.44 -25.06
N THR A 88 -8.04 2.20 -25.47
CA THR A 88 -7.08 1.42 -26.27
C THR A 88 -6.92 1.99 -27.68
N GLU A 89 -8.01 2.42 -28.31
CA GLU A 89 -7.97 3.07 -29.62
C GLU A 89 -7.17 4.38 -29.56
N ILE A 90 -7.48 5.26 -28.59
CA ILE A 90 -6.79 6.54 -28.42
C ILE A 90 -5.32 6.32 -28.07
N TYR A 91 -5.01 5.39 -27.17
CA TYR A 91 -3.62 5.07 -26.82
C TYR A 91 -2.79 4.62 -28.03
N ASN A 92 -3.36 3.76 -28.88
CA ASN A 92 -2.70 3.31 -30.10
C ASN A 92 -2.47 4.47 -31.10
N LYS A 93 -3.43 5.39 -31.23
CA LYS A 93 -3.29 6.60 -32.06
C LYS A 93 -2.19 7.52 -31.53
N VAL A 94 -2.15 7.76 -30.22
CA VAL A 94 -1.14 8.63 -29.59
C VAL A 94 0.28 8.06 -29.72
N LEU A 95 0.45 6.76 -29.51
CA LEU A 95 1.75 6.09 -29.53
C LEU A 95 2.14 5.50 -30.90
N ALA A 96 1.42 5.85 -31.98
CA ALA A 96 1.68 5.33 -33.32
C ALA A 96 3.15 5.54 -33.74
N GLY A 97 3.87 4.46 -34.06
CA GLY A 97 5.28 4.54 -34.46
C GLY A 97 6.28 4.85 -33.34
N VAL A 98 5.84 4.91 -32.08
CA VAL A 98 6.71 4.95 -30.89
C VAL A 98 7.06 3.50 -30.53
N PRO A 99 8.34 3.10 -30.52
CA PRO A 99 8.72 1.76 -30.10
C PRO A 99 8.48 1.59 -28.60
N HIS A 100 7.34 1.00 -28.24
CA HIS A 100 6.97 0.66 -26.89
C HIS A 100 6.55 -0.82 -26.83
N LYS A 101 7.05 -1.57 -25.83
CA LYS A 101 6.71 -2.99 -25.62
C LYS A 101 5.62 -3.20 -24.58
N ARG A 102 4.98 -2.11 -24.13
CA ARG A 102 4.10 -2.11 -22.96
C ARG A 102 2.65 -2.18 -23.41
N VAL A 103 1.97 -3.25 -23.00
CA VAL A 103 0.51 -3.35 -23.03
C VAL A 103 -0.04 -2.36 -21.99
N PRO A 104 -1.02 -1.51 -22.33
CA PRO A 104 -1.62 -0.56 -21.38
C PRO A 104 -2.11 -1.27 -20.13
N LYS A 105 -2.01 -0.62 -18.96
CA LYS A 105 -2.44 -1.16 -17.68
C LYS A 105 -3.90 -1.62 -17.67
N TRP A 106 -4.78 -0.93 -18.36
CA TRP A 106 -6.18 -1.34 -18.48
C TRP A 106 -6.37 -2.60 -19.35
N ASP A 107 -5.47 -2.84 -20.30
CA ASP A 107 -5.43 -4.07 -21.11
C ASP A 107 -4.64 -5.21 -20.44
N LEU A 108 -3.96 -4.94 -19.31
CA LEU A 108 -3.30 -5.97 -18.48
C LEU A 108 -4.28 -6.72 -17.57
N GLY A 109 -5.55 -6.27 -17.48
CA GLY A 109 -6.61 -6.80 -16.64
C GLY A 109 -7.58 -7.70 -17.39
N GLY A 110 -7.94 -8.83 -16.77
CA GLY A 110 -8.78 -9.87 -17.35
C GLY A 110 -8.32 -11.27 -16.95
N LYS A 111 -7.92 -11.48 -15.68
CA LYS A 111 -7.91 -12.84 -15.16
C LYS A 111 -9.33 -13.15 -14.70
N GLU A 112 -9.86 -14.27 -15.18
CA GLU A 112 -11.06 -14.88 -14.63
C GLU A 112 -10.93 -14.95 -13.11
N SER A 113 -12.02 -14.67 -12.42
CA SER A 113 -12.07 -14.84 -10.97
C SER A 113 -11.73 -16.30 -10.64
N ILE A 114 -10.95 -16.52 -9.60
CA ILE A 114 -10.72 -17.89 -9.09
C ILE A 114 -12.00 -18.51 -8.53
N TYR A 115 -13.05 -17.70 -8.35
CA TYR A 115 -14.36 -18.10 -7.89
C TYR A 115 -15.36 -18.23 -9.05
N ALA A 116 -14.88 -18.27 -10.30
CA ALA A 116 -15.75 -18.51 -11.46
C ALA A 116 -16.38 -19.91 -11.43
N GLU A 117 -15.70 -20.89 -10.83
CA GLU A 117 -16.26 -22.22 -10.62
C GLU A 117 -17.21 -22.24 -9.41
N PRO A 118 -18.41 -22.85 -9.54
CA PRO A 118 -19.36 -22.93 -8.44
C PRO A 118 -18.87 -23.87 -7.33
N LEU A 119 -19.02 -23.45 -6.07
CA LEU A 119 -18.69 -24.30 -4.91
C LEU A 119 -19.64 -25.48 -4.80
N THR A 120 -20.91 -25.25 -5.11
CA THR A 120 -21.98 -26.25 -5.05
C THR A 120 -22.86 -26.20 -6.32
N PRO A 121 -23.60 -27.28 -6.64
CA PRO A 121 -24.57 -27.26 -7.74
C PRO A 121 -25.68 -26.20 -7.58
N PHE A 122 -25.92 -25.72 -6.36
CA PHE A 122 -26.97 -24.74 -6.04
C PHE A 122 -26.50 -23.28 -6.16
N SER A 123 -25.19 -23.06 -6.25
CA SER A 123 -24.58 -21.73 -6.31
C SER A 123 -24.99 -20.97 -7.56
N ILE A 124 -25.19 -21.68 -8.68
CA ILE A 124 -25.61 -21.09 -9.96
C ILE A 124 -27.12 -20.87 -9.94
N PRO A 125 -27.62 -19.63 -10.06
CA PRO A 125 -29.04 -19.37 -10.29
C PRO A 125 -29.53 -20.09 -11.55
N ARG A 126 -30.66 -20.80 -11.46
CA ARG A 126 -31.30 -21.43 -12.61
C ARG A 126 -31.81 -20.40 -13.63
N ASP A 127 -32.15 -19.20 -13.15
CA ASP A 127 -32.54 -18.06 -13.95
C ASP A 127 -31.32 -17.15 -14.20
N ASP A 128 -30.88 -17.07 -15.46
CA ASP A 128 -29.74 -16.28 -15.87
C ASP A 128 -30.05 -14.79 -16.04
N THR A 129 -31.29 -14.37 -15.81
CA THR A 129 -31.68 -12.96 -15.83
C THR A 129 -31.45 -12.27 -14.49
N ILE A 130 -31.33 -13.03 -13.39
CA ILE A 130 -31.09 -12.49 -12.05
C ILE A 130 -29.65 -11.98 -11.96
N SER A 131 -29.52 -10.67 -11.66
CA SER A 131 -28.23 -10.01 -11.42
C SER A 131 -27.84 -10.06 -9.94
N ASN A 132 -26.55 -9.81 -9.65
CA ASN A 132 -26.08 -9.70 -8.26
C ASN A 132 -26.75 -8.53 -7.51
N GLN A 133 -27.16 -7.48 -8.23
CA GLN A 133 -27.90 -6.37 -7.64
C GLN A 133 -29.31 -6.82 -7.22
N ASP A 134 -30.00 -7.60 -8.07
CA ASP A 134 -31.32 -8.14 -7.73
C ASP A 134 -31.27 -9.03 -6.48
N LEU A 135 -30.18 -9.80 -6.30
CA LEU A 135 -29.96 -10.59 -5.09
C LEU A 135 -29.78 -9.73 -3.83
N LEU A 136 -29.06 -8.61 -3.91
CA LEU A 136 -28.93 -7.66 -2.80
C LEU A 136 -30.26 -6.97 -2.48
N ASP A 137 -30.98 -6.55 -3.51
CA ASP A 137 -32.26 -5.84 -3.39
C ASP A 137 -33.33 -6.78 -2.81
N ALA A 138 -33.29 -8.08 -3.13
CA ALA A 138 -34.15 -9.09 -2.52
C ALA A 138 -33.75 -9.44 -1.08
N LEU A 139 -32.44 -9.46 -0.77
CA LEU A 139 -31.94 -9.74 0.57
C LEU A 139 -32.34 -8.65 1.58
N ALA A 140 -32.22 -7.38 1.20
CA ALA A 140 -32.41 -6.24 2.10
C ALA A 140 -33.74 -6.28 2.89
N PRO A 141 -34.92 -6.39 2.25
CA PRO A 141 -36.19 -6.48 2.98
C PRO A 141 -36.36 -7.83 3.70
N ALA A 142 -35.85 -8.94 3.14
CA ALA A 142 -36.04 -10.27 3.70
C ALA A 142 -35.19 -10.53 4.96
N ALA A 143 -34.06 -9.83 5.10
CA ALA A 143 -33.17 -9.87 6.25
C ALA A 143 -33.35 -8.65 7.18
N GLU A 144 -34.32 -7.77 6.90
CA GLU A 144 -34.56 -6.53 7.64
C GLU A 144 -33.32 -5.62 7.79
N ILE A 145 -32.46 -5.58 6.76
CA ILE A 145 -31.26 -4.74 6.75
C ILE A 145 -31.49 -3.48 5.92
N THR A 146 -30.79 -2.40 6.28
CA THR A 146 -30.87 -1.13 5.56
C THR A 146 -30.24 -1.25 4.17
N LEU A 147 -30.67 -0.40 3.23
CA LEU A 147 -30.08 -0.33 1.89
C LEU A 147 -28.57 -0.07 1.95
N GLY A 148 -28.11 0.81 2.84
CA GLY A 148 -26.68 1.07 3.03
C GLY A 148 -25.89 -0.13 3.56
N ASN A 149 -26.52 -1.00 4.37
CA ASN A 149 -25.90 -2.26 4.78
C ASN A 149 -25.82 -3.24 3.60
N ALA A 150 -26.87 -3.35 2.79
CA ALA A 150 -26.87 -4.17 1.58
C ALA A 150 -25.78 -3.73 0.57
N GLU A 151 -25.64 -2.42 0.35
CA GLU A 151 -24.54 -1.87 -0.45
C GLU A 151 -23.16 -2.22 0.13
N SER A 152 -23.01 -2.13 1.45
CA SER A 152 -21.77 -2.48 2.14
C SER A 152 -21.40 -3.97 1.99
N ILE A 153 -22.40 -4.86 2.00
CA ILE A 153 -22.22 -6.29 1.71
C ILE A 153 -21.71 -6.44 0.27
N GLY A 154 -22.36 -5.82 -0.71
CA GLY A 154 -21.95 -5.86 -2.11
C GLY A 154 -20.51 -5.40 -2.33
N ILE A 155 -20.13 -4.28 -1.71
CA ILE A 155 -18.76 -3.74 -1.75
C ILE A 155 -17.74 -4.72 -1.15
N THR A 156 -18.10 -5.35 -0.03
CA THR A 156 -17.22 -6.32 0.66
C THR A 156 -16.98 -7.56 -0.20
N VAL A 157 -18.05 -8.11 -0.79
CA VAL A 157 -17.96 -9.27 -1.69
C VAL A 157 -17.12 -8.93 -2.94
N ALA A 158 -17.35 -7.76 -3.54
CA ALA A 158 -16.54 -7.27 -4.66
C ALA A 158 -15.07 -7.09 -4.28
N TRP A 159 -14.76 -6.68 -3.05
CA TRP A 159 -13.38 -6.52 -2.59
C TRP A 159 -12.67 -7.86 -2.40
N TRP A 160 -13.35 -8.86 -1.84
CA TRP A 160 -12.81 -10.21 -1.74
C TRP A 160 -12.52 -10.82 -3.11
N ASP A 161 -13.45 -10.68 -4.05
CA ASP A 161 -13.24 -11.12 -5.43
C ASP A 161 -12.09 -10.34 -6.11
N ALA A 162 -12.03 -9.01 -5.95
CA ALA A 162 -10.96 -8.18 -6.47
C ALA A 162 -9.59 -8.57 -5.92
N SER A 163 -9.51 -8.97 -4.64
CA SER A 163 -8.28 -9.33 -3.96
C SER A 163 -7.75 -10.73 -4.34
N SER A 164 -8.57 -11.54 -5.00
CA SER A 164 -8.27 -12.93 -5.30
C SER A 164 -7.18 -13.10 -6.38
N LYS A 165 -6.02 -13.66 -5.99
CA LYS A 165 -4.83 -13.85 -6.86
C LYS A 165 -4.47 -12.62 -7.73
N ALA A 166 -4.73 -11.41 -7.23
CA ALA A 166 -4.56 -10.19 -7.99
C ALA A 166 -3.07 -9.84 -8.19
N LYS A 167 -2.73 -9.33 -9.38
CA LYS A 167 -1.41 -8.74 -9.64
C LYS A 167 -1.27 -7.35 -9.02
N PHE A 168 -2.39 -6.67 -8.79
CA PHE A 168 -2.48 -5.31 -8.25
C PHE A 168 -3.16 -5.34 -6.88
N SER A 169 -2.88 -4.36 -6.03
CA SER A 169 -3.58 -4.21 -4.75
C SER A 169 -5.03 -3.80 -5.00
N ALA A 170 -5.97 -4.36 -4.24
CA ALA A 170 -7.36 -3.92 -4.23
C ALA A 170 -7.58 -2.94 -3.07
N MET A 171 -8.16 -1.78 -3.37
CA MET A 171 -8.56 -0.77 -2.38
C MET A 171 -10.08 -0.77 -2.26
N MET A 172 -10.58 -0.70 -1.03
CA MET A 172 -12.00 -0.68 -0.71
C MET A 172 -12.35 0.61 0.04
N SER A 173 -13.49 1.21 -0.31
CA SER A 173 -14.12 2.29 0.43
C SER A 173 -15.62 2.21 0.25
N PHE A 174 -16.38 2.32 1.34
CA PHE A 174 -17.85 2.26 1.28
C PHE A 174 -18.45 3.44 0.49
N GLY A 175 -17.78 4.59 0.41
CA GLY A 175 -18.27 5.75 -0.34
C GLY A 175 -17.91 5.73 -1.84
N SER A 176 -16.87 5.00 -2.24
CA SER A 176 -16.37 5.00 -3.62
C SER A 176 -16.32 3.63 -4.30
N GLY A 177 -16.72 2.58 -3.58
CA GLY A 177 -16.64 1.18 -4.00
C GLY A 177 -15.23 0.62 -3.97
N VAL A 178 -15.02 -0.43 -4.77
CA VAL A 178 -13.75 -1.14 -4.86
C VAL A 178 -12.99 -0.71 -6.11
N ARG A 179 -11.67 -0.56 -5.99
CA ARG A 179 -10.77 -0.30 -7.12
C ARG A 179 -9.55 -1.21 -7.06
N GLY A 180 -8.92 -1.46 -8.19
CA GLY A 180 -7.69 -2.25 -8.21
C GLY A 180 -7.95 -3.75 -8.36
N GLY A 181 -7.01 -4.55 -7.84
CA GLY A 181 -7.18 -6.00 -7.78
C GLY A 181 -7.04 -6.72 -9.12
N ARG A 182 -7.81 -7.78 -9.33
CA ARG A 182 -7.70 -8.64 -10.53
C ARG A 182 -8.05 -7.94 -11.85
N LEU A 183 -8.83 -6.85 -11.79
CA LEU A 183 -9.23 -6.07 -12.95
C LEU A 183 -8.21 -4.98 -13.33
N GLY A 184 -7.22 -4.70 -12.47
CA GLY A 184 -6.19 -3.69 -12.74
C GLY A 184 -6.23 -2.51 -11.78
N ASP A 185 -5.08 -1.86 -11.61
CA ASP A 185 -4.75 -0.81 -10.62
C ASP A 185 -5.82 0.27 -10.39
N ASN A 186 -6.47 0.75 -11.46
CA ASN A 186 -7.49 1.81 -11.38
C ASN A 186 -8.89 1.36 -11.85
N HIS A 187 -9.08 0.09 -12.21
CA HIS A 187 -10.41 -0.40 -12.58
C HIS A 187 -11.33 -0.40 -11.36
N ARG A 188 -12.52 0.15 -11.54
CA ARG A 188 -13.59 0.04 -10.54
C ARG A 188 -14.13 -1.39 -10.60
N HIS A 189 -14.07 -2.07 -9.48
CA HIS A 189 -14.66 -3.38 -9.30
C HIS A 189 -16.04 -3.19 -8.70
N THR A 190 -17.05 -3.69 -9.39
CA THR A 190 -18.47 -3.54 -9.07
C THR A 190 -19.09 -4.90 -8.80
N VAL A 191 -20.31 -4.93 -8.24
CA VAL A 191 -21.02 -6.19 -7.96
C VAL A 191 -21.30 -6.98 -9.24
N SER A 192 -21.42 -6.33 -10.40
CA SER A 192 -21.60 -7.01 -11.70
C SER A 192 -20.33 -7.69 -12.21
N ASP A 193 -19.15 -7.31 -11.71
CA ASP A 193 -17.89 -7.95 -12.11
C ASP A 193 -17.67 -9.29 -11.38
N VAL A 194 -18.39 -9.51 -10.28
CA VAL A 194 -18.25 -10.70 -9.42
C VAL A 194 -19.02 -11.89 -10.02
N PRO A 195 -18.43 -13.10 -10.07
CA PRO A 195 -19.17 -14.29 -10.49
C PRO A 195 -20.43 -14.50 -9.65
N ARG A 196 -21.58 -14.73 -10.30
CA ARG A 196 -22.87 -14.82 -9.63
C ARG A 196 -22.96 -15.94 -8.61
N ASN A 197 -22.36 -17.09 -8.94
CA ASN A 197 -22.25 -18.23 -8.05
C ASN A 197 -21.57 -17.84 -6.74
N TYR A 198 -20.39 -17.22 -6.84
CA TYR A 198 -19.64 -16.75 -5.69
C TYR A 198 -20.39 -15.67 -4.91
N PHE A 199 -21.05 -14.75 -5.61
CA PHE A 199 -21.83 -13.70 -4.97
C PHE A 199 -22.96 -14.29 -4.11
N ARG A 200 -23.72 -15.23 -4.68
CA ARG A 200 -24.79 -15.96 -3.97
C ARG A 200 -24.26 -16.75 -2.78
N ASP A 201 -23.13 -17.44 -2.93
CA ASP A 201 -22.46 -18.17 -1.85
C ASP A 201 -22.12 -17.22 -0.68
N ARG A 202 -21.62 -16.01 -0.97
CA ARG A 202 -21.30 -15.01 0.06
C ARG A 202 -22.53 -14.43 0.75
N LEU A 203 -23.67 -14.33 0.08
CA LEU A 203 -24.91 -13.94 0.74
C LEU A 203 -25.42 -15.06 1.67
N MET A 204 -25.25 -16.33 1.29
CA MET A 204 -25.56 -17.47 2.16
C MET A 204 -24.68 -17.47 3.42
N ASP A 205 -23.39 -17.21 3.28
CA ASP A 205 -22.46 -17.02 4.40
C ASP A 205 -22.92 -15.88 5.32
N TYR A 206 -23.26 -14.72 4.73
CA TYR A 206 -23.72 -13.56 5.48
C TYR A 206 -24.97 -13.88 6.32
N ILE A 207 -25.98 -14.51 5.72
CA ILE A 207 -27.21 -14.92 6.39
C ILE A 207 -26.90 -15.88 7.55
N ALA A 208 -25.97 -16.81 7.34
CA ALA A 208 -25.59 -17.78 8.36
C ALA A 208 -24.95 -17.09 9.58
N GLU A 209 -24.06 -16.14 9.38
CA GLU A 209 -23.31 -15.45 10.45
C GLU A 209 -24.10 -14.33 11.16
N HIS A 210 -24.82 -13.50 10.41
CA HIS A 210 -25.26 -12.21 10.92
C HIS A 210 -26.72 -12.20 11.39
N LEU A 211 -27.48 -13.26 11.09
CA LEU A 211 -28.88 -13.42 11.53
C LEU A 211 -29.03 -14.48 12.63
N ASP A 212 -27.99 -14.70 13.44
CA ASP A 212 -27.98 -15.73 14.48
C ASP A 212 -29.14 -15.63 15.46
N GLY A 213 -29.74 -16.79 15.76
CA GLY A 213 -30.92 -16.91 16.61
C GLY A 213 -32.26 -16.53 15.96
N GLN A 214 -32.27 -16.11 14.69
CA GLN A 214 -33.47 -15.64 13.98
C GLN A 214 -33.81 -16.56 12.80
N GLU A 215 -34.20 -17.81 13.07
CA GLU A 215 -34.33 -18.84 12.02
C GLU A 215 -35.42 -18.53 10.99
N GLU A 216 -36.51 -17.86 11.39
CA GLU A 216 -37.56 -17.42 10.46
C GLU A 216 -37.02 -16.38 9.47
N LEU A 217 -36.23 -15.42 9.94
CA LEU A 217 -35.56 -14.40 9.11
C LEU A 217 -34.46 -15.03 8.24
N LYS A 218 -33.68 -15.98 8.78
CA LYS A 218 -32.72 -16.75 7.97
C LYS A 218 -33.41 -17.47 6.82
N GLN A 219 -34.54 -18.13 7.07
CA GLN A 219 -35.27 -18.85 6.04
C GLN A 219 -35.89 -17.89 5.00
N ALA A 220 -36.45 -16.76 5.44
CA ALA A 220 -36.97 -15.74 4.55
C ALA A 220 -35.86 -15.16 3.64
N ALA A 221 -34.72 -14.79 4.22
CA ALA A 221 -33.56 -14.28 3.50
C ALA A 221 -33.00 -15.29 2.50
N ARG A 222 -32.83 -16.56 2.89
CA ARG A 222 -32.37 -17.64 2.01
C ARG A 222 -33.31 -17.81 0.81
N LYS A 223 -34.62 -17.80 1.06
CA LYS A 223 -35.64 -17.94 0.00
C LYS A 223 -35.66 -16.74 -0.94
N ALA A 224 -35.40 -15.53 -0.43
CA ALA A 224 -35.33 -14.33 -1.24
C ALA A 224 -34.14 -14.33 -2.23
N ILE A 225 -32.97 -14.79 -1.78
CA ILE A 225 -31.78 -14.89 -2.65
C ILE A 225 -31.73 -16.21 -3.44
N CYS A 226 -32.63 -17.15 -3.13
CA CYS A 226 -32.76 -18.45 -3.80
C CYS A 226 -34.20 -18.77 -4.24
N PRO A 227 -34.84 -17.91 -5.04
CA PRO A 227 -36.25 -18.12 -5.43
C PRO A 227 -36.44 -19.36 -6.32
N ASP A 228 -35.37 -19.82 -6.97
CA ASP A 228 -35.33 -20.96 -7.87
C ASP A 228 -35.14 -22.32 -7.16
N LEU A 229 -34.87 -22.33 -5.84
CA LEU A 229 -34.62 -23.53 -5.05
C LEU A 229 -35.80 -23.85 -4.13
N THR A 230 -36.07 -25.14 -3.96
CA THR A 230 -37.03 -25.63 -2.97
C THR A 230 -36.48 -25.51 -1.54
N ASP A 231 -37.34 -25.53 -0.51
CA ASP A 231 -36.89 -25.46 0.88
C ASP A 231 -35.91 -26.59 1.25
N GLY A 232 -36.07 -27.77 0.65
CA GLY A 232 -35.15 -28.90 0.80
C GLY A 232 -33.78 -28.64 0.17
N GLU A 233 -33.75 -28.07 -1.03
CA GLU A 233 -32.51 -27.67 -1.72
C GLU A 233 -31.80 -26.52 -1.00
N ILE A 234 -32.54 -25.53 -0.48
CA ILE A 234 -32.00 -24.44 0.33
C ILE A 234 -31.31 -24.99 1.60
N LYS A 235 -31.93 -25.97 2.25
CA LYS A 235 -31.37 -26.62 3.44
C LYS A 235 -30.06 -27.34 3.11
N GLU A 236 -30.03 -28.09 2.01
CA GLU A 236 -28.82 -28.78 1.56
C GLU A 236 -27.73 -27.80 1.12
N TYR A 237 -28.10 -26.74 0.40
CA TYR A 237 -27.18 -25.69 0.00
C TYR A 237 -26.54 -24.99 1.21
N SER A 238 -27.35 -24.62 2.20
CA SER A 238 -26.86 -24.03 3.46
C SER A 238 -25.88 -24.95 4.17
N ARG A 239 -26.14 -26.26 4.17
CA ARG A 239 -25.27 -27.28 4.76
C ARG A 239 -23.92 -27.36 4.03
N LEU A 240 -23.94 -27.40 2.70
CA LEU A 240 -22.72 -27.48 1.88
C LEU A 240 -21.84 -26.23 2.02
N ILE A 241 -22.43 -25.03 2.07
CA ILE A 241 -21.69 -23.79 2.30
C ILE A 241 -21.06 -23.76 3.69
N ALA A 242 -21.81 -24.16 4.72
CA ALA A 242 -21.27 -24.26 6.08
C ALA A 242 -20.12 -25.28 6.18
N GLU A 243 -20.19 -26.39 5.44
CA GLU A 243 -19.14 -27.40 5.39
C GLU A 243 -17.88 -26.90 4.68
N ASP A 244 -18.01 -26.24 3.51
CA ASP A 244 -16.88 -25.63 2.81
C ASP A 244 -16.16 -24.59 3.68
N ARG A 245 -16.94 -23.74 4.35
CA ARG A 245 -16.39 -22.77 5.29
C ARG A 245 -15.64 -23.44 6.44
N LYS A 246 -16.23 -24.45 7.06
CA LYS A 246 -15.55 -25.20 8.12
C LYS A 246 -14.24 -25.79 7.63
N GLN A 247 -14.20 -26.32 6.40
CA GLN A 247 -12.97 -26.79 5.78
C GLN A 247 -11.97 -25.65 5.49
N MET A 248 -12.44 -24.47 5.08
CA MET A 248 -11.59 -23.29 4.92
C MET A 248 -10.98 -22.82 6.25
N ASP A 249 -11.78 -22.78 7.31
CA ASP A 249 -11.34 -22.40 8.66
C ASP A 249 -10.37 -23.43 9.24
N GLU A 250 -10.64 -24.72 9.04
CA GLU A 250 -9.72 -25.80 9.41
C GLU A 250 -8.42 -25.74 8.59
N LYS A 251 -8.48 -25.43 7.29
CA LYS A 251 -7.29 -25.20 6.45
C LYS A 251 -6.53 -23.95 6.88
N ALA A 252 -7.22 -22.87 7.26
CA ALA A 252 -6.59 -21.65 7.76
C ALA A 252 -5.91 -21.89 9.11
N ALA A 253 -6.58 -22.60 10.03
CA ALA A 253 -6.03 -23.02 11.31
C ALA A 253 -4.86 -24.00 11.17
N ALA A 254 -4.90 -24.88 10.16
CA ALA A 254 -3.83 -25.81 9.83
C ALA A 254 -2.68 -25.17 9.01
N GLY A 255 -2.76 -23.88 8.67
CA GLY A 255 -1.75 -23.19 7.85
C GLY A 255 -1.68 -23.66 6.40
N VAL A 256 -2.74 -24.29 5.90
CA VAL A 256 -2.92 -24.80 4.52
C VAL A 256 -3.69 -23.80 3.65
N SER A 257 -4.16 -22.68 4.22
CA SER A 257 -4.73 -21.58 3.42
C SER A 257 -3.68 -21.07 2.44
N GLY A 258 -4.09 -20.80 1.21
CA GLY A 258 -3.25 -20.25 0.14
C GLY A 258 -2.70 -18.84 0.42
N GLU A 259 -2.70 -18.39 1.67
CA GLU A 259 -1.72 -17.42 2.12
C GLU A 259 -0.36 -18.08 1.95
N ARG A 260 0.46 -17.52 1.04
CA ARG A 260 1.88 -17.90 0.99
C ARG A 260 2.37 -17.97 2.44
N PRO A 261 3.03 -19.07 2.85
CA PRO A 261 3.61 -19.15 4.18
C PRO A 261 4.34 -17.83 4.44
N PRO A 262 4.21 -17.23 5.65
CA PRO A 262 4.77 -15.92 5.92
C PRO A 262 6.20 -15.93 5.40
N LEU A 263 6.45 -15.11 4.38
CA LEU A 263 7.63 -15.22 3.52
C LEU A 263 8.83 -15.52 4.40
N THR A 264 9.58 -16.57 4.06
CA THR A 264 10.79 -16.87 4.80
C THR A 264 11.67 -15.62 4.85
N ARG A 265 12.53 -15.50 5.88
CA ARG A 265 13.44 -14.35 5.99
C ARG A 265 14.21 -14.12 4.69
N GLU A 266 14.58 -15.21 4.01
CA GLU A 266 15.25 -15.19 2.73
C GLU A 266 14.36 -14.65 1.60
N GLU A 267 13.10 -15.08 1.49
CA GLU A 267 12.17 -14.53 0.49
C GLU A 267 11.87 -13.05 0.72
N ARG A 268 11.74 -12.62 1.98
CA ARG A 268 11.62 -11.19 2.32
C ARG A 268 12.87 -10.42 1.89
N ALA A 269 14.06 -10.96 2.14
CA ALA A 269 15.32 -10.37 1.73
C ALA A 269 15.43 -10.28 0.19
N ARG A 270 15.06 -11.34 -0.54
CA ARG A 270 15.03 -11.33 -2.02
C ARG A 270 14.06 -10.29 -2.57
N ARG A 271 12.89 -10.08 -1.94
CA ARG A 271 11.96 -9.01 -2.33
C ARG A 271 12.53 -7.62 -2.11
N ILE A 272 13.21 -7.40 -0.98
CA ILE A 272 13.87 -6.12 -0.69
C ILE A 272 14.93 -5.82 -1.77
N MET A 273 15.79 -6.79 -2.12
CA MET A 273 16.78 -6.62 -3.21
C MET A 273 16.13 -6.30 -4.56
N LYS A 274 14.95 -6.86 -4.84
CA LYS A 274 14.24 -6.60 -6.09
C LYS A 274 13.65 -5.19 -6.15
N ASN A 275 13.22 -4.66 -5.01
CA ASN A 275 12.49 -3.40 -4.92
C ASN A 275 13.40 -2.20 -4.65
N ASP A 276 14.61 -2.43 -4.12
CA ASP A 276 15.59 -1.41 -3.78
C ASP A 276 16.92 -1.71 -4.48
N SER A 277 17.24 -0.91 -5.50
CA SER A 277 18.44 -1.06 -6.32
C SER A 277 19.75 -0.77 -5.59
N GLU A 278 19.71 -0.16 -4.41
CA GLU A 278 20.91 0.09 -3.61
C GLU A 278 21.40 -1.18 -2.87
N ILE A 279 20.52 -2.17 -2.72
CA ILE A 279 20.79 -3.40 -1.96
C ILE A 279 21.30 -4.50 -2.90
N ARG A 280 22.63 -4.63 -2.95
CA ARG A 280 23.31 -5.51 -3.91
C ARG A 280 23.45 -6.95 -3.46
N THR A 281 23.33 -7.23 -2.17
CA THR A 281 23.57 -8.58 -1.62
C THR A 281 22.44 -9.08 -0.73
N LEU A 282 22.23 -10.41 -0.73
CA LEU A 282 21.24 -11.06 0.13
C LEU A 282 21.54 -10.83 1.62
N ALA A 283 22.82 -10.78 1.99
CA ALA A 283 23.24 -10.47 3.36
C ALA A 283 22.78 -9.08 3.80
N GLN A 284 22.93 -8.05 2.94
CA GLN A 284 22.46 -6.69 3.25
C GLN A 284 20.93 -6.64 3.41
N ALA A 285 20.20 -7.30 2.51
CA ALA A 285 18.74 -7.38 2.58
C ALA A 285 18.26 -8.14 3.83
N MET A 286 18.93 -9.23 4.18
CA MET A 286 18.65 -10.02 5.38
C MET A 286 18.78 -9.18 6.65
N LYS A 287 19.76 -8.26 6.69
CA LYS A 287 19.92 -7.35 7.84
C LYS A 287 18.75 -6.39 7.98
N ILE A 288 18.17 -5.92 6.89
CA ILE A 288 16.97 -5.07 6.93
C ILE A 288 15.76 -5.87 7.43
N VAL A 289 15.60 -7.12 6.99
CA VAL A 289 14.57 -8.02 7.52
C VAL A 289 14.72 -8.17 9.04
N LEU A 290 15.93 -8.42 9.53
CA LEU A 290 16.21 -8.58 10.95
C LEU A 290 15.98 -7.28 11.75
N ILE A 291 16.30 -6.11 11.19
CA ILE A 291 16.00 -4.81 11.81
C ILE A 291 14.49 -4.60 11.95
N ASN A 292 13.73 -4.89 10.91
CA ASN A 292 12.27 -4.76 10.93
C ASN A 292 11.63 -5.73 11.94
N GLU A 293 12.13 -6.95 12.04
CA GLU A 293 11.70 -7.91 13.06
C GLU A 293 12.04 -7.43 14.47
N ALA A 294 13.26 -6.93 14.68
CA ALA A 294 13.69 -6.39 15.97
C ALA A 294 12.78 -5.24 16.41
N ILE A 295 12.42 -4.33 15.50
CA ILE A 295 11.51 -3.21 15.80
C ILE A 295 10.11 -3.68 16.15
N ARG A 296 9.55 -4.61 15.35
CA ARG A 296 8.21 -5.16 15.64
C ARG A 296 8.16 -5.84 17.00
N SER A 297 9.26 -6.45 17.44
CA SER A 297 9.36 -7.12 18.74
C SER A 297 9.52 -6.19 19.95
N ILE A 298 9.71 -4.88 19.74
CA ILE A 298 9.78 -3.90 20.84
C ILE A 298 8.36 -3.65 21.37
N ASP A 299 8.21 -3.70 22.68
CA ASP A 299 6.94 -3.40 23.37
C ASP A 299 6.60 -1.90 23.20
N ASP A 300 5.45 -1.61 22.59
CA ASP A 300 4.96 -0.25 22.35
C ASP A 300 4.13 0.31 23.52
N SER A 301 3.76 -0.54 24.49
CA SER A 301 3.06 -0.13 25.71
C SER A 301 3.98 0.60 26.70
N ILE A 302 5.30 0.57 26.49
CA ILE A 302 6.29 1.26 27.32
C ILE A 302 6.00 2.77 27.35
N ASP A 303 5.83 3.29 28.57
CA ASP A 303 5.70 4.73 28.81
C ASP A 303 7.01 5.44 28.42
N CYS A 304 6.90 6.27 27.39
CA CYS A 304 7.99 7.09 26.87
C CYS A 304 7.93 8.53 27.42
N GLN A 305 6.87 8.92 28.13
CA GLN A 305 6.66 10.29 28.61
C GLN A 305 7.33 10.53 29.96
N THR A 306 7.32 9.54 30.85
CA THR A 306 7.94 9.66 32.18
C THR A 306 9.38 9.14 32.16
N PRO A 307 10.41 9.99 32.34
CA PRO A 307 11.79 9.52 32.43
C PRO A 307 11.97 8.63 33.66
N LYS A 308 12.64 7.48 33.51
CA LYS A 308 13.00 6.64 34.65
C LYS A 308 14.33 7.15 35.23
N PRO A 309 14.38 7.58 36.51
CA PRO A 309 15.54 8.28 37.05
C PRO A 309 16.77 7.37 37.12
N MET A 310 17.73 7.57 36.21
CA MET A 310 18.94 6.75 36.10
C MET A 310 20.20 7.57 35.77
N GLY A 311 20.39 8.71 36.46
CA GLY A 311 21.65 9.45 36.50
C GLY A 311 22.01 10.25 35.23
N ILE A 312 22.94 11.20 35.40
CA ILE A 312 23.43 12.09 34.34
C ILE A 312 24.51 11.38 33.54
N ARG A 313 24.35 11.24 32.22
CA ARG A 313 25.43 10.78 31.33
C ARG A 313 25.55 11.63 30.08
N ARG A 314 26.49 12.58 30.10
CA ARG A 314 27.13 13.04 28.87
C ARG A 314 28.47 12.35 28.67
N ARG A 315 28.66 11.76 27.49
CA ARG A 315 30.00 11.76 26.89
C ARG A 315 30.12 13.05 26.07
N PRO A 316 31.09 13.92 26.35
CA PRO A 316 31.38 15.05 25.48
C PRO A 316 31.63 14.56 24.04
N GLY A 317 30.95 15.13 23.05
CA GLY A 317 31.27 14.94 21.63
C GLY A 317 30.33 14.05 20.79
N THR A 318 29.33 13.37 21.36
CA THR A 318 28.32 12.66 20.56
C THR A 318 27.33 13.65 19.94
N LYS A 319 27.37 13.82 18.61
CA LYS A 319 26.44 14.67 17.86
C LYS A 319 25.79 13.85 16.76
N VAL A 320 24.47 13.98 16.63
CA VAL A 320 23.69 13.47 15.49
C VAL A 320 24.23 14.13 14.21
N ALA A 321 24.38 13.34 13.15
CA ALA A 321 25.00 13.78 11.89
C ALA A 321 24.03 14.52 10.97
N GLY A 322 22.80 14.00 10.82
CA GLY A 322 21.76 14.57 9.95
C GLY A 322 20.82 15.53 10.67
N SER A 323 19.86 16.07 9.93
CA SER A 323 18.73 16.79 10.51
C SER A 323 17.90 15.88 11.41
N VAL A 324 17.36 16.42 12.50
CA VAL A 324 16.37 15.73 13.34
C VAL A 324 14.94 16.04 12.91
N VAL A 325 14.76 16.93 11.93
CA VAL A 325 13.45 17.41 11.46
C VAL A 325 13.02 16.69 10.20
N LEU A 326 13.89 16.64 9.18
CA LEU A 326 13.62 16.05 7.87
C LEU A 326 14.63 14.94 7.52
N PRO A 327 14.17 13.80 6.97
CA PRO A 327 15.05 12.70 6.60
C PRO A 327 15.95 13.08 5.43
N HIS A 328 17.22 12.63 5.45
CA HIS A 328 18.25 12.89 4.43
C HIS A 328 18.74 14.33 4.26
N TYR A 329 18.23 15.29 5.05
CA TYR A 329 18.71 16.67 5.01
C TYR A 329 19.90 16.87 5.95
N ALA A 330 20.79 17.78 5.56
CA ALA A 330 21.83 18.29 6.45
C ALA A 330 21.18 19.08 7.60
N ARG A 331 21.86 19.10 8.75
CA ARG A 331 21.41 19.84 9.93
C ARG A 331 21.29 21.33 9.62
N THR A 332 20.17 21.93 9.99
CA THR A 332 19.98 23.39 9.88
C THR A 332 20.56 24.13 11.10
N ARG A 333 20.88 25.43 10.97
CA ARG A 333 21.40 26.24 12.09
C ARG A 333 20.43 26.30 13.28
N ASN A 334 19.13 26.17 13.02
CA ASN A 334 18.10 26.18 14.07
C ASN A 334 18.13 24.89 14.92
N GLU A 335 18.82 23.84 14.46
CA GLU A 335 19.00 22.58 15.17
C GLU A 335 20.33 22.53 15.96
N ASP A 336 21.10 23.63 16.00
CA ASP A 336 22.33 23.81 16.77
C ASP A 336 22.03 24.07 18.26
N ILE A 337 21.03 23.40 18.79
CA ILE A 337 20.61 23.51 20.18
C ILE A 337 21.48 22.57 21.01
N VAL A 338 22.10 23.09 22.07
CA VAL A 338 22.76 22.27 23.08
C VAL A 338 21.65 21.63 23.92
N PRO A 339 21.54 20.29 24.01
CA PRO A 339 20.56 19.66 24.91
C PRO A 339 20.78 20.12 26.35
N ASP A 340 19.81 19.95 27.25
CA ASP A 340 20.07 20.17 28.69
C ASP A 340 20.61 18.86 29.28
N ASP A 341 21.25 18.96 30.45
CA ASP A 341 21.67 17.78 31.22
C ASP A 341 20.43 17.19 31.94
N GLU A 342 19.51 16.61 31.17
CA GLU A 342 18.28 16.01 31.70
C GLU A 342 18.36 14.48 31.85
N VAL A 343 17.51 13.97 32.75
CA VAL A 343 17.45 12.59 33.24
C VAL A 343 17.32 11.57 32.09
N ASP A 344 18.23 10.59 32.07
CA ASP A 344 18.27 9.52 31.06
C ASP A 344 16.97 8.69 31.02
N ARG A 345 16.47 8.39 29.82
CA ARG A 345 15.50 7.30 29.59
C ARG A 345 16.24 5.96 29.53
N ASP A 346 15.61 4.86 29.93
CA ASP A 346 16.28 3.56 29.82
C ASP A 346 16.38 3.06 28.35
N CYS A 347 17.14 1.99 28.12
CA CYS A 347 17.36 1.44 26.78
C CYS A 347 16.05 1.01 26.11
N ASP A 348 15.08 0.52 26.88
CA ASP A 348 13.80 0.06 26.37
C ASP A 348 12.88 1.23 26.02
N GLN A 349 12.91 2.32 26.78
CA GLN A 349 12.24 3.58 26.44
C GLN A 349 12.79 4.17 25.14
N VAL A 350 14.11 4.24 24.96
CA VAL A 350 14.70 4.74 23.71
C VAL A 350 14.34 3.85 22.53
N ARG A 351 14.36 2.52 22.70
CA ARG A 351 13.92 1.56 21.68
C ARG A 351 12.43 1.74 21.32
N ALA A 352 11.57 1.91 22.32
CA ALA A 352 10.14 2.17 22.12
C ALA A 352 9.88 3.50 21.41
N MET A 353 10.66 4.54 21.72
CA MET A 353 10.61 5.81 20.99
C MET A 353 11.00 5.63 19.53
N VAL A 354 12.08 4.90 19.24
CA VAL A 354 12.45 4.57 17.86
C VAL A 354 11.30 3.86 17.14
N LYS A 355 10.71 2.82 17.75
CA LYS A 355 9.57 2.11 17.17
C LYS A 355 8.42 3.06 16.85
N LYS A 356 7.98 3.87 17.82
CA LYS A 356 6.87 4.81 17.64
C LYS A 356 7.17 5.82 16.54
N PHE A 357 8.37 6.40 16.55
CA PHE A 357 8.82 7.38 15.58
C PHE A 357 8.81 6.85 14.14
N VAL A 358 9.32 5.64 13.90
CA VAL A 358 9.40 5.08 12.54
C VAL A 358 8.12 4.37 12.08
N THR A 359 7.23 4.02 13.01
CA THR A 359 5.98 3.34 12.69
C THR A 359 4.84 4.33 12.45
N TRP A 360 4.81 5.44 13.19
CA TRP A 360 3.74 6.43 13.13
C TRP A 360 4.19 7.77 12.54
N GLY A 361 5.49 7.99 12.36
CA GLY A 361 6.04 9.19 11.74
C GLY A 361 6.32 9.05 10.25
N SER A 362 6.79 10.14 9.64
CA SER A 362 7.17 10.21 8.22
C SER A 362 8.58 9.67 7.93
N TRP A 363 9.21 9.01 8.90
CA TRP A 363 10.60 8.56 8.85
C TRP A 363 10.65 7.05 8.72
N ASP A 364 11.36 6.53 7.73
CA ASP A 364 11.73 5.12 7.71
C ASP A 364 12.94 4.86 8.62
N ILE A 365 13.16 3.58 8.92
CA ILE A 365 14.21 3.17 9.87
C ILE A 365 15.64 3.43 9.38
N ASP A 366 15.88 3.33 8.07
CA ASP A 366 17.20 3.55 7.51
C ASP A 366 17.52 5.05 7.44
N SER A 367 16.54 5.89 7.13
CA SER A 367 16.61 7.34 7.26
C SER A 367 16.96 7.78 8.68
N PHE A 368 16.28 7.22 9.68
CA PHE A 368 16.60 7.47 11.09
C PHE A 368 18.04 7.04 11.42
N ARG A 369 18.43 5.81 11.05
CA ARG A 369 19.80 5.29 11.28
C ARG A 369 20.87 6.19 10.66
N ILE A 370 20.67 6.65 9.43
CA ILE A 370 21.61 7.52 8.71
C ILE A 370 21.71 8.89 9.39
N ALA A 371 20.59 9.44 9.88
CA ALA A 371 20.60 10.70 10.62
C ALA A 371 21.43 10.60 11.90
N LEU A 372 21.41 9.46 12.61
CA LEU A 372 22.21 9.28 13.83
C LEU A 372 23.71 9.47 13.59
N ALA A 373 24.28 8.77 12.61
CA ALA A 373 25.67 8.95 12.18
C ALA A 373 25.88 8.39 10.76
N HIS A 374 26.69 9.10 9.96
CA HIS A 374 27.07 8.67 8.61
C HIS A 374 27.67 7.25 8.56
N ASN A 375 28.34 6.80 9.62
CA ASN A 375 28.96 5.48 9.74
C ASN A 375 28.18 4.49 10.63
N MET A 376 26.91 4.78 10.95
CA MET A 376 26.07 3.87 11.73
C MET A 376 25.70 2.65 10.89
N THR A 377 26.44 1.54 11.02
CA THR A 377 26.14 0.33 10.24
C THR A 377 24.85 -0.34 10.70
N ARG A 378 24.16 -1.05 9.78
CA ARG A 378 22.96 -1.85 10.08
C ARG A 378 23.22 -2.87 11.20
N ASP A 379 24.41 -3.47 11.27
CA ASP A 379 24.79 -4.41 12.33
C ASP A 379 24.88 -3.77 13.71
N ARG A 380 25.53 -2.61 13.82
CA ARG A 380 25.63 -1.87 15.09
C ARG A 380 24.25 -1.44 15.56
N PHE A 381 23.42 -1.00 14.63
CA PHE A 381 22.06 -0.55 14.94
C PHE A 381 21.16 -1.74 15.33
N LEU A 382 21.19 -2.86 14.60
CA LEU A 382 20.48 -4.08 14.95
C LEU A 382 20.91 -4.63 16.32
N THR A 383 22.20 -4.58 16.63
CA THR A 383 22.73 -4.99 17.94
C THR A 383 22.13 -4.15 19.07
N PHE A 384 21.94 -2.85 18.84
CA PHE A 384 21.23 -1.99 19.77
C PHE A 384 19.73 -2.32 19.87
N LEU A 385 19.04 -2.53 18.75
CA LEU A 385 17.62 -2.86 18.75
C LEU A 385 17.29 -4.19 19.43
N ASN A 386 18.25 -5.13 19.49
CA ASN A 386 18.08 -6.43 20.16
C ASN A 386 18.42 -6.42 21.66
N LYS A 387 18.97 -5.32 22.19
CA LYS A 387 19.28 -5.20 23.62
C LYS A 387 18.03 -4.97 24.46
N ARG A 388 17.93 -5.55 25.65
CA ARG A 388 16.80 -5.41 26.58
C ARG A 388 17.30 -5.06 27.98
N GLY A 389 16.56 -4.21 28.70
CA GLY A 389 16.78 -3.92 30.11
C GLY A 389 17.69 -2.73 30.42
N SER A 390 18.04 -2.59 31.70
CA SER A 390 18.64 -1.38 32.28
C SER A 390 20.18 -1.42 32.40
N ASP A 391 20.85 -2.39 31.77
CA ASP A 391 22.28 -2.64 31.88
C ASP A 391 23.18 -1.48 31.43
N ALA A 392 24.19 -1.14 32.24
CA ALA A 392 25.10 -0.02 31.99
C ALA A 392 25.91 -0.13 30.67
N PRO A 393 26.43 -1.31 30.25
CA PRO A 393 27.14 -1.43 28.96
C PRO A 393 26.22 -1.25 27.74
N GLN A 394 24.94 -1.61 27.88
CA GLN A 394 23.95 -1.48 26.81
C GLN A 394 23.65 0.00 26.52
N LYS A 395 23.54 0.80 27.58
CA LYS A 395 23.34 2.27 27.60
C LYS A 395 24.55 3.09 27.14
N MET A 396 25.71 2.46 26.94
CA MET A 396 26.89 3.16 26.40
C MET A 396 27.11 2.89 24.90
N SER A 397 26.18 2.19 24.24
CA SER A 397 26.29 1.99 22.81
C SER A 397 26.09 3.29 22.03
N ALA A 398 26.88 3.50 20.97
CA ALA A 398 26.78 4.69 20.14
C ALA A 398 25.38 4.90 19.57
N ALA A 399 24.70 3.81 19.16
CA ALA A 399 23.34 3.87 18.65
C ALA A 399 22.34 4.34 19.72
N TYR A 400 22.45 3.89 20.97
CA TYR A 400 21.63 4.39 22.07
C TYR A 400 21.89 5.89 22.31
N LEU A 401 23.16 6.29 22.48
CA LEU A 401 23.51 7.68 22.80
C LEU A 401 23.08 8.65 21.71
N LEU A 402 23.26 8.28 20.45
CA LEU A 402 22.84 9.11 19.31
C LEU A 402 21.33 9.13 19.14
N SER A 403 20.62 8.02 19.39
CA SER A 403 19.15 7.99 19.36
C SER A 403 18.58 8.89 20.45
N TRP A 404 19.17 8.85 21.64
CA TRP A 404 18.80 9.73 22.74
C TRP A 404 19.00 11.21 22.40
N GLU A 405 20.19 11.55 21.89
CA GLU A 405 20.51 12.91 21.41
C GLU A 405 19.53 13.39 20.32
N PHE A 406 19.16 12.51 19.38
CA PHE A 406 18.20 12.81 18.32
C PHE A 406 16.84 13.23 18.89
N PHE A 407 16.30 12.44 19.83
CA PHE A 407 14.98 12.74 20.39
C PHE A 407 14.97 13.95 21.33
N ASN A 408 16.03 14.16 22.11
CA ASN A 408 16.16 15.35 22.94
C ASN A 408 16.14 16.63 22.11
N ARG A 409 16.81 16.63 20.96
CA ARG A 409 16.78 17.78 20.05
C ARG A 409 15.39 18.01 19.45
N ARG A 410 14.69 16.96 19.04
CA ARG A 410 13.31 17.07 18.55
C ARG A 410 12.39 17.67 19.59
N GLN A 411 12.48 17.20 20.84
CA GLN A 411 11.69 17.72 21.95
C GLN A 411 11.97 19.21 22.20
N LYS A 412 13.24 19.63 22.20
CA LYS A 412 13.61 21.06 22.34
C LYS A 412 13.12 21.93 21.19
N LEU A 413 12.99 21.37 20.00
CA LEU A 413 12.40 22.05 18.84
C LEU A 413 10.86 22.08 18.89
N GLY A 414 10.23 21.54 19.94
CA GLY A 414 8.78 21.43 20.05
C GLY A 414 8.17 20.43 19.08
N LEU A 415 8.97 19.50 18.53
CA LEU A 415 8.51 18.49 17.59
C LEU A 415 7.97 17.29 18.34
N SER A 416 6.93 16.67 17.77
CA SER A 416 6.38 15.43 18.29
C SER A 416 7.44 14.32 18.29
N MET A 417 7.43 13.52 19.36
CA MET A 417 8.26 12.32 19.48
C MET A 417 7.77 11.21 18.57
#